data_AF-A0A520ULG8-F1
#
_entry.id   AF-A0A520ULG8-F1
#
_cell.length_a   1.000
_cell.length_b   1.000
_cell.length_c   1.000
_cell.angle_alpha   90.00
_cell.angle_beta   90.00
_cell.angle_gamma   90.00
#
_symmetry.space_group_name_H-M   'P 1'
#
loop_
_entity.id
_entity.type
_entity.pdbx_description
1 polymer ?
#
loop_
_entity_poly.entity_id
_entity_poly.type
_entity_poly.pdbx_seq_one_letter_code
_entity_poly.pdbx_strand_id
1 'polypeptide(L)'
;MEFNKESLIEGEILLINKPLKWTSFQVVNKIRWLIKSKFNIKKIKVGHAGTLDPLADGLLIICTGKMTKKIDQFQNLDKIYTGKFFLGATTPSYDLETEVNSVKPINNISEKLISKALESFNGKITQIPPIFSAIKHKGKKLYEYARKGETVKIKEREVLIYEFIITKYQLPELSFLVKCSKGTYIRSLANDFGEKLECGAYLSKLTRTAIGNHLLENSISIEDFEKRLGQIV
;
A
#
# COMPACT_ATOMS: atom_id res chain seq x y z
N MET A 1 -5.41 -5.65 25.68
CA MET A 1 -6.10 -4.37 25.56
C MET A 1 -7.43 -4.62 24.89
N GLU A 2 -8.50 -4.38 25.62
CA GLU A 2 -9.89 -4.46 25.16
C GLU A 2 -10.32 -3.09 24.64
N PHE A 3 -11.22 -3.05 23.65
CA PHE A 3 -11.73 -1.81 23.08
C PHE A 3 -13.07 -1.48 23.72
N ASN A 4 -13.13 -0.40 24.51
CA ASN A 4 -14.37 0.06 25.12
C ASN A 4 -15.01 1.21 24.33
N LYS A 5 -16.24 1.54 24.70
CA LYS A 5 -17.05 2.54 24.02
C LYS A 5 -16.46 3.94 24.16
N GLU A 6 -16.09 4.30 25.38
CA GLU A 6 -15.60 5.63 25.74
C GLU A 6 -14.32 5.96 24.98
N SER A 7 -13.35 5.03 24.98
CA SER A 7 -12.06 5.20 24.34
C SER A 7 -12.18 5.32 22.81
N LEU A 8 -13.00 4.49 22.17
CA LEU A 8 -13.23 4.55 20.73
C LEU A 8 -13.94 5.85 20.29
N ILE A 9 -14.87 6.36 21.09
CA ILE A 9 -15.56 7.64 20.84
C ILE A 9 -14.60 8.82 21.05
N GLU A 10 -13.81 8.79 22.12
CA GLU A 10 -12.80 9.81 22.40
C GLU A 10 -11.77 9.85 21.27
N GLY A 11 -11.29 8.69 20.86
CA GLY A 11 -10.48 8.48 19.65
C GLY A 11 -9.26 7.63 19.93
N GLU A 12 -9.11 6.58 19.13
CA GLU A 12 -7.97 5.66 19.19
C GLU A 12 -7.25 5.55 17.85
N ILE A 13 -6.05 4.99 17.91
CA ILE A 13 -5.29 4.47 16.78
C ILE A 13 -5.40 2.95 16.83
N LEU A 14 -5.97 2.35 15.80
CA LEU A 14 -6.07 0.91 15.63
C LEU A 14 -5.07 0.49 14.54
N LEU A 15 -4.19 -0.44 14.89
CA LEU A 15 -3.27 -1.07 13.95
C LEU A 15 -3.97 -2.31 13.38
N ILE A 16 -4.37 -2.26 12.11
CA ILE A 16 -5.13 -3.34 11.48
C ILE A 16 -4.29 -3.99 10.39
N ASN A 17 -4.21 -5.31 10.42
CA ASN A 17 -3.71 -6.09 9.28
C ASN A 17 -4.81 -6.14 8.21
N LYS A 18 -4.68 -5.32 7.15
CA LYS A 18 -5.66 -5.31 6.06
C LYS A 18 -5.55 -6.63 5.29
N PRO A 19 -6.66 -7.40 5.14
CA PRO A 19 -6.64 -8.60 4.31
C PRO A 19 -6.50 -8.26 2.82
N LEU A 20 -5.98 -9.23 2.06
CA LEU A 20 -5.96 -9.17 0.59
C LEU A 20 -7.38 -9.03 0.03
N LYS A 21 -7.47 -8.41 -1.15
CA LYS A 21 -8.71 -8.13 -1.92
C LYS A 21 -9.67 -7.12 -1.28
N TRP A 22 -9.40 -6.66 -0.07
CA TRP A 22 -10.16 -5.58 0.56
C TRP A 22 -9.58 -4.22 0.20
N THR A 23 -10.42 -3.26 -0.16
CA THR A 23 -10.03 -1.85 -0.20
C THR A 23 -9.81 -1.33 1.23
N SER A 24 -8.95 -0.32 1.40
CA SER A 24 -8.79 0.35 2.70
C SER A 24 -10.11 0.93 3.23
N PHE A 25 -11.01 1.36 2.34
CA PHE A 25 -12.32 1.88 2.74
C PHE A 25 -13.29 0.79 3.22
N GLN A 26 -13.22 -0.42 2.67
CA GLN A 26 -13.98 -1.56 3.20
C GLN A 26 -13.59 -1.90 4.64
N VAL A 27 -12.29 -1.83 4.97
CA VAL A 27 -11.83 -1.98 6.37
C VAL A 27 -12.45 -0.92 7.27
N VAL A 28 -12.37 0.35 6.87
CA VAL A 28 -12.98 1.47 7.59
C VAL A 28 -14.48 1.25 7.81
N ASN A 29 -15.21 0.80 6.79
CA ASN A 29 -16.64 0.56 6.89
C ASN A 29 -16.98 -0.61 7.82
N LYS A 30 -16.25 -1.73 7.73
CA LYS A 30 -16.45 -2.88 8.62
C LYS A 30 -16.18 -2.52 10.07
N ILE A 31 -15.07 -1.84 10.37
CA ILE A 31 -14.76 -1.36 11.73
C ILE A 31 -15.84 -0.40 12.24
N ARG A 32 -16.23 0.59 11.43
CA ARG A 32 -17.31 1.52 11.80
C ARG A 32 -18.61 0.80 12.11
N TRP A 33 -18.98 -0.18 11.29
CA TRP A 33 -20.19 -0.98 11.48
C TRP A 33 -20.12 -1.79 12.78
N LEU A 34 -19.00 -2.48 13.03
CA LEU A 34 -18.79 -3.26 14.26
C LEU A 34 -18.98 -2.42 15.52
N ILE A 35 -18.32 -1.25 15.58
CA ILE A 35 -18.41 -0.34 16.73
C ILE A 35 -19.85 0.14 16.92
N LYS A 36 -20.52 0.57 15.85
CA LYS A 36 -21.91 1.03 15.91
C LYS A 36 -22.86 -0.06 16.38
N SER A 37 -22.73 -1.27 15.84
CA SER A 37 -23.59 -2.42 16.15
C SER A 37 -23.39 -2.87 17.59
N LYS A 38 -22.14 -2.96 18.07
CA LYS A 38 -21.83 -3.45 19.42
C LYS A 38 -22.32 -2.50 20.51
N PHE A 39 -22.12 -1.19 20.34
CA PHE A 39 -22.40 -0.20 21.38
C PHE A 39 -23.68 0.62 21.14
N ASN A 40 -24.47 0.25 20.14
CA ASN A 40 -25.70 0.94 19.72
C ASN A 40 -25.49 2.46 19.49
N ILE A 41 -24.43 2.82 18.78
CA ILE A 41 -24.07 4.23 18.52
C ILE A 41 -24.59 4.65 17.14
N LYS A 42 -25.28 5.80 17.06
CA LYS A 42 -25.79 6.32 15.78
C LYS A 42 -24.67 6.76 14.82
N LYS A 43 -23.63 7.42 15.33
CA LYS A 43 -22.55 8.00 14.54
C LYS A 43 -21.20 7.94 15.26
N ILE A 44 -20.17 7.54 14.52
CA ILE A 44 -18.77 7.61 14.93
C ILE A 44 -17.89 7.93 13.71
N LYS A 45 -16.87 8.76 13.89
CA LYS A 45 -15.88 9.03 12.86
C LYS A 45 -14.84 7.91 12.84
N VAL A 46 -14.58 7.37 11.66
CA VAL A 46 -13.55 6.35 11.42
C VAL A 46 -12.89 6.67 10.08
N GLY A 47 -11.57 6.71 10.02
CA GLY A 47 -10.79 6.96 8.81
C GLY A 47 -9.46 6.22 8.85
N HIS A 48 -8.76 6.14 7.72
CA HIS A 48 -7.46 5.46 7.63
C HIS A 48 -6.33 6.45 7.30
N ALA A 49 -5.11 6.14 7.73
CA ALA A 49 -3.95 6.99 7.52
C ALA A 49 -3.00 6.49 6.42
N GLY A 50 -3.56 6.37 5.21
CA GLY A 50 -2.81 6.00 4.01
C GLY A 50 -3.46 4.81 3.33
N THR A 51 -3.80 4.99 2.06
CA THR A 51 -4.41 3.92 1.26
C THR A 51 -3.40 2.78 1.09
N LEU A 52 -3.93 1.57 1.09
CA LEU A 52 -3.26 0.35 0.67
C LEU A 52 -4.13 -0.28 -0.43
N ASP A 53 -3.50 -0.65 -1.54
CA ASP A 53 -4.19 -1.18 -2.72
C ASP A 53 -4.92 -2.51 -2.41
N PRO A 54 -5.96 -2.89 -3.17
CA PRO A 54 -6.71 -4.12 -2.90
C PRO A 54 -5.84 -5.38 -2.93
N LEU A 55 -4.88 -5.43 -3.85
CA LEU A 55 -3.95 -6.55 -4.03
C LEU A 55 -2.73 -6.51 -3.10
N ALA A 56 -2.73 -5.57 -2.15
CA ALA A 56 -1.72 -5.49 -1.10
C ALA A 56 -2.33 -5.88 0.25
N ASP A 57 -1.55 -6.40 1.17
CA ASP A 57 -1.95 -6.65 2.57
C ASP A 57 -1.03 -5.91 3.55
N GLY A 58 -1.29 -6.11 4.84
CA GLY A 58 -0.46 -5.58 5.90
C GLY A 58 -1.00 -4.32 6.55
N LEU A 59 -0.11 -3.53 7.14
CA LEU A 59 -0.45 -2.54 8.16
C LEU A 59 -1.30 -1.40 7.59
N LEU A 60 -2.48 -1.22 8.16
CA LEU A 60 -3.37 -0.10 7.94
C LEU A 60 -3.69 0.56 9.28
N ILE A 61 -3.21 1.78 9.46
CA ILE A 61 -3.57 2.60 10.63
C ILE A 61 -5.00 3.13 10.43
N ILE A 62 -5.87 2.82 11.37
CA ILE A 62 -7.25 3.32 11.44
C ILE A 62 -7.35 4.26 12.64
N CYS A 63 -7.93 5.44 12.45
CA CYS A 63 -8.23 6.36 13.53
C CYS A 63 -9.74 6.39 13.79
N THR A 64 -10.14 6.45 15.06
CA THR A 64 -11.53 6.70 15.48
C THR A 64 -11.69 8.07 16.14
N GLY A 65 -12.93 8.50 16.40
CA GLY A 65 -13.22 9.63 17.27
C GLY A 65 -12.46 10.92 16.92
N LYS A 66 -11.83 11.56 17.91
CA LYS A 66 -11.01 12.77 17.71
C LYS A 66 -9.68 12.47 17.00
N MET A 67 -9.17 11.23 17.06
CA MET A 67 -7.93 10.83 16.38
C MET A 67 -8.02 10.91 14.86
N THR A 68 -9.23 10.91 14.27
CA THR A 68 -9.39 11.16 12.83
C THR A 68 -8.87 12.54 12.40
N LYS A 69 -8.79 13.51 13.32
CA LYS A 69 -8.22 14.84 13.04
C LYS A 69 -6.69 14.83 12.93
N LYS A 70 -6.03 13.76 13.39
CA LYS A 70 -4.57 13.58 13.37
C LYS A 70 -4.09 12.63 12.27
N ILE A 71 -4.98 12.21 11.36
CA ILE A 71 -4.66 11.26 10.28
C ILE A 71 -3.43 11.71 9.46
N ASP A 72 -3.32 13.01 9.18
CA ASP A 72 -2.22 13.55 8.36
C ASP A 72 -0.84 13.33 9.01
N GLN A 73 -0.77 13.27 10.35
CA GLN A 73 0.48 13.00 11.07
C GLN A 73 1.03 11.61 10.71
N PHE A 74 0.16 10.61 10.65
CA PHE A 74 0.54 9.23 10.28
C PHE A 74 0.72 9.07 8.77
N GLN A 75 -0.09 9.76 7.95
CA GLN A 75 0.06 9.74 6.49
C GLN A 75 1.42 10.28 6.03
N ASN A 76 2.03 11.17 6.81
CA ASN A 76 3.32 11.77 6.47
C ASN A 76 4.53 10.93 6.90
N LEU A 77 4.35 9.90 7.72
CA LEU A 77 5.44 9.03 8.18
C LEU A 77 6.04 8.21 7.02
N ASP A 78 7.27 7.73 7.18
CA ASP A 78 7.86 6.79 6.24
C ASP A 78 7.17 5.43 6.31
N LYS A 79 7.31 4.62 5.25
CA LYS A 79 6.72 3.29 5.18
C LYS A 79 7.76 2.26 4.78
N ILE A 80 7.57 1.05 5.28
CA ILE A 80 8.34 -0.13 4.87
C ILE A 80 7.40 -1.11 4.19
N TYR A 81 7.82 -1.61 3.04
CA TYR A 81 7.13 -2.60 2.24
C TYR A 81 8.05 -3.77 1.97
N THR A 82 7.46 -4.95 1.88
CA THR A 82 8.07 -6.14 1.29
C THR A 82 7.11 -6.73 0.27
N GLY A 83 7.59 -7.62 -0.58
CA GLY A 83 6.78 -8.16 -1.64
C GLY A 83 7.59 -8.90 -2.68
N LYS A 84 6.99 -9.04 -3.86
CA LYS A 84 7.61 -9.66 -5.02
C LYS A 84 7.43 -8.81 -6.27
N PHE A 85 8.50 -8.66 -7.03
CA PHE A 85 8.44 -8.22 -8.42
C PHE A 85 8.55 -9.42 -9.34
N PHE A 86 7.80 -9.41 -10.44
CA PHE A 86 7.92 -10.39 -11.52
C PHE A 86 8.61 -9.72 -12.70
N LEU A 87 9.76 -10.23 -13.13
CA LEU A 87 10.53 -9.73 -14.25
C LEU A 87 10.14 -10.39 -15.57
N GLY A 88 10.39 -9.70 -16.68
CA GLY A 88 10.14 -10.22 -18.02
C GLY A 88 8.70 -10.05 -18.50
N ALA A 89 7.88 -9.30 -17.77
CA ALA A 89 6.53 -8.98 -18.18
C ALA A 89 6.06 -7.66 -17.58
N THR A 90 5.09 -7.00 -18.22
CA THR A 90 4.44 -5.78 -17.70
C THR A 90 2.93 -5.95 -17.69
N THR A 91 2.25 -5.13 -16.89
CA THR A 91 0.79 -4.98 -16.90
C THR A 91 0.44 -3.49 -16.92
N PRO A 92 -0.70 -3.06 -17.50
CA PRO A 92 -1.11 -1.65 -17.50
C PRO A 92 -1.29 -1.01 -16.12
N SER A 93 -1.61 -1.81 -15.10
CA SER A 93 -1.79 -1.36 -13.71
C SER A 93 -0.50 -1.42 -12.87
N TYR A 94 0.57 -1.97 -13.45
CA TYR A 94 1.86 -2.30 -12.81
C TYR A 94 1.73 -3.29 -11.62
N ASP A 95 0.59 -3.96 -11.51
CA ASP A 95 0.32 -5.07 -10.60
C ASP A 95 -0.59 -6.11 -11.28
N LEU A 96 -1.23 -6.98 -10.50
CA LEU A 96 -2.12 -8.03 -11.00
C LEU A 96 -3.59 -7.58 -11.17
N GLU A 97 -3.92 -6.28 -11.14
CA GLU A 97 -5.30 -5.79 -11.37
C GLU A 97 -5.70 -5.93 -12.85
N THR A 98 -4.72 -5.96 -13.76
CA THR A 98 -4.91 -6.10 -15.21
C THR A 98 -4.06 -7.23 -15.77
N GLU A 99 -4.46 -7.76 -16.93
CA GLU A 99 -3.69 -8.78 -17.64
C GLU A 99 -2.32 -8.28 -18.13
N VAL A 100 -1.43 -9.23 -18.39
CA VAL A 100 -0.10 -8.97 -18.96
C VAL A 100 -0.25 -8.39 -20.36
N ASN A 101 0.44 -7.29 -20.64
CA ASN A 101 0.40 -6.61 -21.94
C ASN A 101 1.72 -6.70 -22.71
N SER A 102 2.80 -7.17 -22.09
CA SER A 102 4.10 -7.35 -22.74
C SER A 102 4.88 -8.45 -22.03
N VAL A 103 5.67 -9.21 -22.79
CA VAL A 103 6.57 -10.25 -22.30
C VAL A 103 7.91 -10.10 -23.00
N LYS A 104 9.00 -10.21 -22.25
CA LYS A 104 10.38 -10.15 -22.74
C LYS A 104 11.22 -11.27 -22.14
N PRO A 105 12.23 -11.77 -22.88
CA PRO A 105 13.16 -12.76 -22.34
C PRO A 105 13.96 -12.17 -21.17
N ILE A 106 14.30 -13.03 -20.21
CA ILE A 106 15.11 -12.68 -19.03
C ILE A 106 16.43 -13.45 -18.96
N ASN A 107 16.82 -14.13 -20.05
CA ASN A 107 18.01 -14.99 -20.10
C ASN A 107 19.32 -14.24 -19.82
N ASN A 108 19.35 -12.92 -20.08
CA ASN A 108 20.48 -12.03 -19.81
C ASN A 108 20.43 -11.37 -18.42
N ILE A 109 19.36 -11.57 -17.65
CA ILE A 109 19.22 -11.00 -16.32
C ILE A 109 20.05 -11.82 -15.33
N SER A 110 21.01 -11.16 -14.70
CA SER A 110 21.88 -11.73 -13.67
C SER A 110 21.76 -10.95 -12.37
N GLU A 111 22.13 -11.55 -11.24
CA GLU A 111 22.16 -10.86 -9.94
C GLU A 111 23.04 -9.60 -9.99
N LYS A 112 24.16 -9.63 -10.72
CA LYS A 112 25.05 -8.47 -10.93
C LYS A 112 24.34 -7.33 -11.65
N LEU A 113 23.53 -7.64 -12.67
CA LEU A 113 22.76 -6.64 -13.40
C LEU A 113 21.65 -6.04 -12.50
N ILE A 114 20.96 -6.89 -11.75
CA ILE A 114 19.94 -6.49 -10.77
C ILE A 114 20.54 -5.55 -9.73
N SER A 115 21.67 -5.91 -9.12
CA SER A 115 22.34 -5.08 -8.12
C SER A 115 22.79 -3.74 -8.69
N LYS A 116 23.35 -3.70 -9.91
CA LYS A 116 23.71 -2.45 -10.59
C LYS A 116 22.48 -1.57 -10.88
N ALA A 117 21.34 -2.17 -11.23
CA ALA A 117 20.11 -1.42 -11.46
C ALA A 117 19.60 -0.76 -10.16
N LEU A 118 19.67 -1.47 -9.02
CA LEU A 118 19.22 -0.97 -7.71
C LEU A 118 19.97 0.29 -7.26
N GLU A 119 21.25 0.45 -7.62
CA GLU A 119 22.06 1.62 -7.26
C GLU A 119 21.41 2.95 -7.65
N SER A 120 20.68 2.97 -8.78
CA SER A 120 19.99 4.18 -9.25
C SER A 120 18.67 4.50 -8.57
N PHE A 121 18.18 3.64 -7.68
CA PHE A 121 16.88 3.84 -7.02
C PHE A 121 16.97 4.30 -5.57
N ASN A 122 18.14 4.20 -4.93
CA ASN A 122 18.33 4.74 -3.58
C ASN A 122 18.52 6.25 -3.62
N GLY A 123 17.92 6.95 -2.67
CA GLY A 123 17.91 8.41 -2.62
C GLY A 123 16.68 9.04 -3.27
N LYS A 124 16.83 10.27 -3.73
CA LYS A 124 15.74 11.03 -4.35
C LYS A 124 15.53 10.55 -5.77
N ILE A 125 14.30 10.16 -6.09
CA ILE A 125 13.90 9.75 -7.44
C ILE A 125 12.63 10.47 -7.86
N THR A 126 12.47 10.63 -9.16
CA THR A 126 11.24 11.12 -9.77
C THR A 126 10.38 9.94 -10.19
N GLN A 127 9.12 9.90 -9.74
CA GLN A 127 8.15 8.89 -10.14
C GLN A 127 6.98 9.52 -10.88
N ILE A 128 6.49 8.81 -11.89
CA ILE A 128 5.16 9.02 -12.44
C ILE A 128 4.21 8.07 -11.69
N PRO A 129 3.25 8.58 -10.91
CA PRO A 129 2.23 7.75 -10.29
C PRO A 129 1.49 6.89 -11.32
N PRO A 130 1.05 5.68 -10.96
CA PRO A 130 0.26 4.86 -11.87
C PRO A 130 -1.10 5.54 -12.13
N ILE A 131 -1.64 5.35 -13.34
CA ILE A 131 -2.97 5.84 -13.70
C ILE A 131 -4.06 5.20 -12.82
N PHE A 132 -3.83 3.97 -12.33
CA PHE A 132 -4.67 3.30 -11.33
C PHE A 132 -4.34 3.77 -9.91
N SER A 133 -4.53 5.06 -9.63
CA SER A 133 -4.28 5.67 -8.32
C SER A 133 -5.42 6.58 -7.85
N ALA A 134 -5.43 6.88 -6.55
CA ALA A 134 -6.44 7.74 -5.92
C ALA A 134 -6.20 9.24 -6.10
N ILE A 135 -5.16 9.64 -6.85
CA ILE A 135 -4.85 11.05 -7.13
C ILE A 135 -6.02 11.66 -7.90
N LYS A 136 -6.40 12.89 -7.56
CA LYS A 136 -7.44 13.62 -8.28
C LYS A 136 -6.86 14.39 -9.45
N HIS A 137 -7.49 14.26 -10.61
CA HIS A 137 -7.32 15.11 -11.79
C HIS A 137 -8.68 15.70 -12.15
N LYS A 138 -8.78 17.03 -12.26
CA LYS A 138 -10.03 17.76 -12.56
C LYS A 138 -11.25 17.28 -11.74
N GLY A 139 -11.04 17.03 -10.45
CA GLY A 139 -12.10 16.64 -9.51
C GLY A 139 -12.40 15.13 -9.43
N LYS A 140 -11.99 14.31 -10.40
CA LYS A 140 -12.16 12.84 -10.43
C LYS A 140 -10.86 12.13 -10.12
N LYS A 141 -10.90 10.88 -9.65
CA LYS A 141 -9.67 10.10 -9.36
C LYS A 141 -9.10 9.48 -10.64
N LEU A 142 -7.77 9.34 -10.73
CA LEU A 142 -7.10 8.80 -11.92
C LEU A 142 -7.60 7.40 -12.31
N TYR A 143 -7.89 6.51 -11.35
CA TYR A 143 -8.43 5.19 -11.67
C TYR A 143 -9.80 5.23 -12.37
N GLU A 144 -10.59 6.31 -12.19
CA GLU A 144 -11.89 6.46 -12.86
C GLU A 144 -11.72 6.76 -14.35
N TYR A 145 -10.63 7.44 -14.72
CA TYR A 145 -10.24 7.65 -16.11
C TYR A 145 -9.69 6.38 -16.74
N ALA A 146 -8.81 5.66 -16.01
CA ALA A 146 -8.21 4.41 -16.47
C ALA A 146 -9.27 3.37 -16.85
N ARG A 147 -10.31 3.20 -16.01
CA ARG A 147 -11.42 2.27 -16.26
C ARG A 147 -12.29 2.63 -17.46
N LYS A 148 -12.20 3.87 -17.95
CA LYS A 148 -12.87 4.33 -19.17
C LYS A 148 -11.97 4.28 -20.40
N GLY A 149 -10.73 3.82 -20.25
CA GLY A 149 -9.73 3.86 -21.32
C GLY A 149 -9.21 5.27 -21.63
N GLU A 150 -9.47 6.26 -20.76
CA GLU A 150 -9.03 7.64 -20.98
C GLU A 150 -7.59 7.83 -20.48
N THR A 151 -6.72 8.33 -21.36
CA THR A 151 -5.33 8.71 -20.99
C THR A 151 -5.29 10.10 -20.40
N VAL A 152 -4.59 10.28 -19.29
CA VAL A 152 -4.43 11.57 -18.61
C VAL A 152 -2.95 11.87 -18.42
N LYS A 153 -2.51 13.11 -18.66
CA LYS A 153 -1.15 13.54 -18.32
C LYS A 153 -0.99 13.58 -16.80
N ILE A 154 -0.20 12.66 -16.26
CA ILE A 154 0.09 12.55 -14.84
C ILE A 154 1.34 13.38 -14.52
N LYS A 155 1.26 14.24 -13.50
CA LYS A 155 2.43 15.00 -13.03
C LYS A 155 3.38 14.08 -12.28
N GLU A 156 4.65 14.15 -12.65
CA GLU A 156 5.76 13.59 -11.90
C GLU A 156 5.83 14.14 -10.48
N ARG A 157 6.43 13.36 -9.58
CA ARG A 157 6.69 13.75 -8.20
C ARG A 157 8.04 13.23 -7.73
N GLU A 158 8.72 14.02 -6.91
CA GLU A 158 9.89 13.57 -6.18
C GLU A 158 9.47 12.75 -4.96
N VAL A 159 10.14 11.62 -4.76
CA VAL A 159 10.04 10.77 -3.56
C VAL A 159 11.43 10.37 -3.11
N LEU A 160 11.55 9.98 -1.83
CA LEU A 160 12.80 9.51 -1.25
C LEU A 160 12.71 8.00 -0.96
N ILE A 161 13.61 7.25 -1.56
CA ILE A 161 13.86 5.84 -1.23
C ILE A 161 15.03 5.79 -0.26
N TYR A 162 14.77 5.45 0.99
CA TYR A 162 15.82 5.33 2.00
C TYR A 162 16.60 4.03 1.83
N GLU A 163 15.92 2.97 1.41
CA GLU A 163 16.49 1.65 1.22
C GLU A 163 15.63 0.88 0.22
N PHE A 164 16.28 0.28 -0.77
CA PHE A 164 15.66 -0.68 -1.68
C PHE A 164 16.65 -1.80 -1.96
N ILE A 165 16.31 -3.00 -1.47
CA ILE A 165 17.14 -4.21 -1.58
C ILE A 165 16.32 -5.38 -2.10
N ILE A 166 16.99 -6.31 -2.80
CA ILE A 166 16.44 -7.61 -3.14
C ILE A 166 16.87 -8.60 -2.07
N THR A 167 15.88 -9.22 -1.42
CA THR A 167 16.08 -10.16 -0.30
C THR A 167 16.13 -11.61 -0.77
N LYS A 168 15.62 -11.91 -1.97
CA LYS A 168 15.71 -13.23 -2.60
C LYS A 168 15.71 -13.12 -4.12
N TYR A 169 16.67 -13.76 -4.76
CA TYR A 169 16.82 -13.84 -6.21
C TYR A 169 16.28 -15.18 -6.72
N GLN A 170 15.04 -15.21 -7.19
CA GLN A 170 14.40 -16.44 -7.71
C GLN A 170 13.65 -16.16 -9.02
N LEU A 171 14.41 -15.88 -10.08
CA LEU A 171 13.85 -15.49 -11.38
C LEU A 171 12.73 -16.43 -11.87
N PRO A 172 11.65 -15.90 -12.47
CA PRO A 172 11.40 -14.48 -12.76
C PRO A 172 10.97 -13.63 -11.53
N GLU A 173 10.83 -14.21 -10.34
CA GLU A 173 10.38 -13.50 -9.14
C GLU A 173 11.53 -13.01 -8.24
N LEU A 174 11.51 -11.74 -7.88
CA LEU A 174 12.45 -11.17 -6.92
C LEU A 174 11.71 -10.72 -5.68
N SER A 175 12.15 -11.19 -4.50
CA SER A 175 11.63 -10.68 -3.23
C SER A 175 12.38 -9.42 -2.85
N PHE A 176 11.67 -8.40 -2.34
CA PHE A 176 12.27 -7.10 -2.03
C PHE A 176 11.94 -6.60 -0.63
N LEU A 177 12.70 -5.62 -0.17
CA LEU A 177 12.36 -4.71 0.90
C LEU A 177 12.58 -3.27 0.43
N VAL A 178 11.60 -2.40 0.68
CA VAL A 178 11.66 -0.98 0.36
C VAL A 178 11.25 -0.14 1.56
N LYS A 179 12.13 0.76 2.01
CA LYS A 179 11.82 1.84 2.94
C LYS A 179 11.74 3.16 2.16
N CYS A 180 10.61 3.84 2.22
CA CYS A 180 10.37 5.03 1.41
C CYS A 180 9.56 6.12 2.12
N SER A 181 9.64 7.33 1.61
CA SER A 181 8.84 8.46 2.06
C SER A 181 7.36 8.30 1.70
N LYS A 182 6.52 9.23 2.18
CA LYS A 182 5.12 9.32 1.75
C LYS A 182 5.01 9.52 0.23
N GLY A 183 3.93 9.01 -0.36
CA GLY A 183 3.59 9.27 -1.75
C GLY A 183 4.34 8.43 -2.78
N THR A 184 5.29 7.59 -2.37
CA THR A 184 5.95 6.59 -3.21
C THR A 184 4.97 5.50 -3.65
N TYR A 185 5.01 5.18 -4.94
CA TYR A 185 4.25 4.07 -5.51
C TYR A 185 5.18 2.90 -5.76
N ILE A 186 5.01 1.81 -5.00
CA ILE A 186 5.80 0.58 -5.18
C ILE A 186 5.50 -0.08 -6.54
N ARG A 187 4.29 0.12 -7.07
CA ARG A 187 3.91 -0.29 -8.43
C ARG A 187 4.73 0.43 -9.50
N SER A 188 4.85 1.76 -9.43
CA SER A 188 5.76 2.51 -10.31
C SER A 188 7.20 2.06 -10.13
N LEU A 189 7.65 1.85 -8.89
CA LEU A 189 9.00 1.37 -8.62
C LEU A 189 9.28 0.02 -9.30
N ALA A 190 8.31 -0.91 -9.30
CA ALA A 190 8.41 -2.19 -10.01
C ALA A 190 8.58 -1.96 -11.52
N ASN A 191 7.71 -1.15 -12.12
CA ASN A 191 7.77 -0.84 -13.55
C ASN A 191 9.10 -0.19 -13.95
N ASP A 192 9.49 0.88 -13.24
CA ASP A 192 10.71 1.63 -13.50
C ASP A 192 11.96 0.74 -13.34
N PHE A 193 11.95 -0.17 -12.35
CA PHE A 193 13.01 -1.15 -12.14
C PHE A 193 13.10 -2.16 -13.29
N GLY A 194 11.96 -2.65 -13.77
CA GLY A 194 11.89 -3.52 -14.94
C GLY A 194 12.35 -2.84 -16.23
N GLU A 195 12.02 -1.56 -16.41
CA GLU A 195 12.51 -0.74 -17.52
C GLU A 195 14.03 -0.55 -17.47
N LYS A 196 14.58 -0.30 -16.28
CA LYS A 196 16.04 -0.18 -16.07
C LYS A 196 16.78 -1.48 -16.42
N LEU A 197 16.14 -2.62 -16.21
CA LEU A 197 16.63 -3.95 -16.59
C LEU A 197 16.30 -4.33 -18.05
N GLU A 198 15.59 -3.46 -18.77
CA GLU A 198 15.14 -3.62 -20.15
C GLU A 198 14.22 -4.83 -20.42
N CYS A 199 13.81 -5.55 -19.38
CA CYS A 199 12.94 -6.73 -19.44
C CYS A 199 11.50 -6.46 -19.02
N GLY A 200 11.21 -5.29 -18.42
CA GLY A 200 9.91 -4.98 -17.85
C GLY A 200 9.66 -5.76 -16.55
N ALA A 201 8.79 -5.21 -15.69
CA ALA A 201 8.39 -5.86 -14.47
C ALA A 201 7.03 -5.35 -13.97
N TYR A 202 6.39 -6.13 -13.10
CA TYR A 202 5.21 -5.70 -12.35
C TYR A 202 5.28 -6.20 -10.90
N LEU A 203 4.48 -5.59 -10.03
CA LEU A 203 4.36 -5.96 -8.62
C LEU A 203 3.39 -7.14 -8.46
N SER A 204 3.91 -8.34 -8.16
CA SER A 204 3.09 -9.55 -8.01
C SER A 204 2.58 -9.77 -6.57
N LYS A 205 3.27 -9.22 -5.58
CA LYS A 205 2.84 -9.24 -4.17
C LYS A 205 3.31 -8.00 -3.44
N LEU A 206 2.47 -7.44 -2.57
CA LEU A 206 2.83 -6.31 -1.71
C LEU A 206 2.29 -6.47 -0.29
N THR A 207 3.16 -6.27 0.69
CA THR A 207 2.83 -6.23 2.11
C THR A 207 3.43 -4.97 2.72
N ARG A 208 2.61 -4.11 3.34
CA ARG A 208 3.13 -2.98 4.13
C ARG A 208 3.46 -3.46 5.55
N THR A 209 4.73 -3.48 5.91
CA THR A 209 5.20 -4.02 7.20
C THR A 209 5.32 -2.94 8.28
N ALA A 210 5.49 -1.67 7.90
CA ALA A 210 5.57 -0.58 8.87
C ALA A 210 5.07 0.78 8.34
N ILE A 211 4.64 1.63 9.28
CA ILE A 211 4.37 3.06 9.09
C ILE A 211 5.00 3.82 10.26
N GLY A 212 6.10 4.53 10.04
CA GLY A 212 6.94 5.08 11.11
C GLY A 212 7.33 3.98 12.12
N ASN A 213 7.02 4.21 13.39
CA ASN A 213 7.30 3.25 14.48
C ASN A 213 6.20 2.19 14.67
N HIS A 214 5.14 2.21 13.85
CA HIS A 214 4.08 1.22 13.92
C HIS A 214 4.42 0.03 13.03
N LEU A 215 4.37 -1.18 13.60
CA LEU A 215 4.76 -2.41 12.94
C LEU A 215 3.55 -3.32 12.71
N LEU A 216 3.58 -4.06 11.60
CA LEU A 216 2.56 -5.05 11.22
C LEU A 216 2.39 -6.15 12.27
N GLU A 217 3.47 -6.60 12.91
CA GLU A 217 3.43 -7.61 13.97
C GLU A 217 2.61 -7.19 15.20
N ASN A 218 2.48 -5.88 15.43
CA ASN A 218 1.67 -5.31 16.50
C ASN A 218 0.22 -5.03 16.09
N SER A 219 -0.13 -5.34 14.84
CA SER A 219 -1.48 -5.16 14.32
C SER A 219 -2.36 -6.39 14.58
N ILE A 220 -3.66 -6.19 14.51
CA ILE A 220 -4.65 -7.25 14.67
C ILE A 220 -5.45 -7.45 13.40
N SER A 221 -5.98 -8.66 13.21
CA SER A 221 -6.95 -8.93 12.17
C SER A 221 -8.29 -8.23 12.44
N ILE A 222 -9.15 -8.15 11.43
CA ILE A 222 -10.51 -7.61 11.61
C ILE A 222 -11.32 -8.54 12.52
N GLU A 223 -11.09 -9.84 12.42
CA GLU A 223 -11.72 -10.89 13.21
C GLU A 223 -11.31 -10.78 14.68
N ASP A 224 -10.03 -10.51 14.97
CA ASP A 224 -9.55 -10.28 16.32
C ASP A 224 -10.08 -8.97 16.90
N PHE A 225 -10.20 -7.91 16.08
CA PHE A 225 -10.85 -6.68 16.49
C PHE A 225 -12.32 -6.93 16.89
N GLU A 226 -13.07 -7.70 16.08
CA GLU A 226 -14.45 -8.09 16.37
C GLU A 226 -14.56 -8.90 17.68
N LYS A 227 -13.64 -9.83 17.92
CA LYS A 227 -13.58 -10.59 19.19
C LYS A 227 -13.27 -9.69 20.40
N ARG A 228 -12.30 -8.77 20.27
CA ARG A 228 -11.88 -7.86 21.36
C ARG A 228 -12.88 -6.75 21.65
N LEU A 229 -13.77 -6.43 20.71
CA LEU A 229 -14.98 -5.63 20.97
C LEU A 229 -16.02 -6.42 21.76
N GLY A 230 -15.99 -7.75 21.66
CA GLY A 230 -17.03 -8.66 22.13
C GLY A 230 -16.91 -9.08 23.60
N GLN A 231 -15.69 -9.06 24.17
CA GLN A 231 -15.43 -9.45 25.54
C GLN A 231 -15.87 -8.34 26.51
N ILE A 232 -16.81 -8.68 27.38
CA ILE A 232 -17.25 -7.88 28.52
C ILE A 232 -16.50 -8.47 29.72
N VAL A 233 -15.72 -7.66 30.43
CA VAL A 233 -15.48 -7.89 31.86
C VAL A 233 -16.70 -7.37 32.61
#